data_AF-A0A211ZTS5-F1
#
_entry.id   AF-A0A211ZTS5-F1
#
_cell.length_a   1.000
_cell.length_b   1.000
_cell.length_c   1.000
_cell.angle_alpha   90.00
_cell.angle_beta   90.00
_cell.angle_gamma   90.00
#
_symmetry.space_group_name_H-M   'P 1'
#
loop_
_entity.id
_entity.type
_entity.pdbx_description
1 polymer ?
#
loop_
_entity_poly.entity_id
_entity_poly.type
_entity_poly.pdbx_seq_one_letter_code
_entity_poly.pdbx_strand_id
1 'polypeptide(L)'
;MIAVVAGLLGSRLGRWAALALLGAAAVSLMLWRVFAAGRASVAARQTQDTLTHVLDTIRRDQALRSLSPAARREWLRRYAEGRQRR
;
A
#
# COMPACT_ATOMS: atom_id res chain seq x y z
N MET A 1 38.91 20.64 -13.30
CA MET A 1 37.90 20.27 -12.27
C MET A 1 38.46 19.37 -11.19
N ILE A 2 39.14 18.26 -11.51
CA ILE A 2 39.65 17.28 -10.52
C ILE A 2 40.63 17.92 -9.50
N ALA A 3 41.51 18.83 -9.92
CA ALA A 3 42.46 19.50 -9.03
C ALA A 3 41.82 20.46 -8.01
N VAL A 4 40.70 21.09 -8.36
CA VAL A 4 39.94 21.98 -7.45
C VAL A 4 39.21 21.15 -6.40
N VAL A 5 38.66 19.99 -6.80
CA VAL A 5 38.04 19.03 -5.88
C VAL A 5 39.08 18.44 -4.93
N ALA A 6 40.29 18.13 -5.41
CA ALA A 6 41.39 17.66 -4.57
C ALA A 6 41.89 18.74 -3.57
N GLY A 7 41.97 20.00 -4.02
CA GLY A 7 42.31 21.14 -3.15
C GLY A 7 41.25 21.44 -2.08
N LEU A 8 39.97 21.24 -2.40
CA LEU A 8 38.87 21.30 -1.43
C LEU A 8 38.89 20.11 -0.46
N LEU A 9 39.20 18.89 -0.92
CA LEU A 9 39.31 17.69 -0.07
C LEU A 9 40.38 17.81 1.03
N GLY A 10 41.47 18.53 0.76
CA GLY A 10 42.52 18.83 1.75
C GLY A 10 42.21 20.02 2.68
N SER A 11 41.19 20.82 2.35
CA SER A 11 40.85 22.05 3.08
C SER A 11 39.86 21.78 4.23
N ARG A 12 39.93 22.56 5.31
CA ARG A 12 38.96 22.50 6.42
C ARG A 12 37.52 22.67 5.93
N LEU A 13 37.30 23.53 4.93
CA LEU A 13 35.99 23.79 4.32
C LEU A 13 35.41 22.57 3.59
N GLY A 14 36.22 21.85 2.82
CA GLY A 14 35.74 20.64 2.13
C GLY A 14 35.40 19.49 3.08
N ARG A 15 36.10 19.37 4.21
CA ARG A 15 35.74 18.41 5.27
C ARG A 15 34.37 18.71 5.90
N TRP A 16 34.07 19.97 6.20
CA TRP A 16 32.76 20.37 6.72
C TRP A 16 31.64 20.16 5.69
N ALA A 17 31.89 20.48 4.42
CA ALA A 17 30.95 20.22 3.35
C ALA A 17 30.67 18.71 3.16
N ALA A 18 31.72 17.87 3.23
CA ALA A 18 31.58 16.43 3.17
C ALA A 18 30.78 15.87 4.36
N LEU A 19 31.02 16.37 5.57
CA LEU A 19 30.25 16.00 6.76
C LEU A 19 28.78 16.40 6.65
N ALA A 20 28.49 17.60 6.14
CA ALA A 20 27.12 18.06 5.91
C ALA A 20 26.40 17.17 4.88
N LEU A 21 27.07 16.80 3.79
CA LEU A 21 26.52 15.90 2.78
C LEU A 21 26.27 14.49 3.32
N LEU A 22 27.19 13.96 4.13
CA LEU A 22 26.99 12.67 4.80
C LEU A 22 25.81 12.71 5.78
N GLY A 23 25.68 13.79 6.55
CA GLY A 23 24.54 14.01 7.43
C GLY A 23 23.22 14.06 6.66
N ALA A 24 23.17 14.84 5.57
CA ALA A 24 22.00 14.93 4.70
C ALA A 24 21.65 13.56 4.09
N ALA A 25 22.64 12.81 3.60
CA ALA A 25 22.43 11.48 3.05
C ALA A 25 21.86 10.51 4.09
N ALA A 26 22.36 10.53 5.33
CA ALA A 26 21.85 9.70 6.41
C ALA A 26 20.38 10.02 6.74
N VAL A 27 20.03 11.30 6.83
CA VAL A 27 18.64 11.74 7.06
C VAL A 27 17.72 11.33 5.90
N SER A 28 18.15 11.53 4.65
CA SER A 28 17.39 11.11 3.48
C SER A 28 17.15 9.59 3.46
N LEU A 29 18.16 8.79 3.81
CA LEU A 29 18.03 7.33 3.88
C LEU A 29 17.01 6.91 4.95
N MET A 30 17.03 7.58 6.10
CA MET A 30 16.10 7.31 7.20
C MET A 30 14.65 7.65 6.80
N LEU A 31 14.44 8.81 6.17
CA LEU A 31 13.13 9.21 5.64
C LEU A 31 12.62 8.24 4.58
N TRP A 32 13.50 7.77 3.69
CA TRP A 32 13.13 6.79 2.67
C TRP A 32 12.65 5.46 3.27
N ARG A 33 13.32 4.96 4.33
CA ARG A 33 12.87 3.75 5.03
C ARG A 33 11.48 3.91 5.65
N VAL A 34 11.21 5.06 6.27
CA VAL A 34 9.89 5.36 6.85
C VAL A 34 8.83 5.43 5.76
N PHE A 35 9.11 6.13 4.66
CA PHE A 35 8.20 6.23 3.52
C PHE A 35 7.92 4.86 2.88
N ALA A 36 8.95 4.03 2.70
CA ALA A 36 8.81 2.68 2.18
C ALA A 36 7.96 1.79 3.10
N ALA A 37 8.18 1.86 4.41
CA ALA A 37 7.37 1.15 5.40
C ALA A 37 5.89 1.61 5.38
N GLY A 38 5.67 2.92 5.26
CA GLY A 38 4.34 3.51 5.08
C GLY A 38 3.63 2.95 3.85
N ARG A 39 4.27 2.99 2.68
CA ARG A 39 3.68 2.42 1.44
C ARG A 39 3.44 0.92 1.53
N ALA A 40 4.35 0.16 2.15
CA ALA A 40 4.18 -1.27 2.34
C ALA A 40 2.96 -1.58 3.22
N SER A 41 2.75 -0.80 4.29
CA SER A 41 1.57 -0.96 5.16
C SER A 41 0.26 -0.63 4.45
N VAL A 42 0.25 0.38 3.59
CA VAL A 42 -0.93 0.75 2.79
C VAL A 42 -1.25 -0.35 1.77
N ALA A 43 -0.24 -0.86 1.07
CA ALA A 43 -0.40 -1.96 0.12
C ALA A 43 -0.89 -3.24 0.82
N ALA A 44 -0.39 -3.53 2.02
CA ALA A 44 -0.84 -4.66 2.83
C ALA A 44 -2.32 -4.51 3.23
N ARG A 45 -2.73 -3.31 3.67
CA ARG A 45 -4.15 -3.02 3.98
C ARG A 45 -5.05 -3.17 2.76
N GLN A 46 -4.66 -2.62 1.61
CA GLN A 46 -5.43 -2.78 0.37
C GLN A 46 -5.58 -4.25 -0.04
N THR A 47 -4.51 -5.04 0.14
CA THR A 47 -4.54 -6.49 -0.12
C THR A 47 -5.49 -7.19 0.85
N GLN A 48 -5.45 -6.84 2.13
CA GLN A 48 -6.33 -7.40 3.16
C GLN A 48 -7.81 -7.08 2.90
N ASP A 49 -8.12 -5.84 2.53
CA ASP A 49 -9.49 -5.42 2.21
C ASP A 49 -10.03 -6.18 0.99
N THR A 50 -9.19 -6.34 -0.04
CA THR A 50 -9.52 -7.12 -1.24
C THR A 50 -9.80 -8.58 -0.89
N LEU A 51 -8.93 -9.22 -0.09
CA LEU A 51 -9.12 -10.61 0.34
C LEU A 51 -10.38 -10.78 1.19
N THR A 52 -10.66 -9.82 2.07
CA THR A 52 -11.87 -9.83 2.91
C THR A 52 -13.12 -9.73 2.04
N HIS A 53 -13.12 -8.86 1.03
CA HIS A 53 -14.22 -8.73 0.10
C HIS A 53 -14.46 -10.03 -0.69
N VAL A 54 -13.40 -10.62 -1.24
CA VAL A 54 -13.48 -11.89 -1.98
C VAL A 54 -13.99 -13.02 -1.08
N LEU A 55 -13.51 -13.12 0.15
CA LEU A 55 -13.99 -14.12 1.11
C LEU A 55 -15.47 -13.93 1.44
N ASP A 56 -15.94 -12.69 1.60
CA ASP A 56 -17.36 -12.43 1.84
C ASP A 56 -18.20 -12.83 0.62
N THR A 57 -17.75 -12.54 -0.60
CA THR A 57 -18.42 -12.99 -1.83
C THR A 57 -18.49 -14.52 -1.90
N ILE A 58 -17.39 -15.22 -1.63
CA ILE A 58 -17.36 -16.70 -1.64
C ILE A 58 -18.32 -17.26 -0.58
N ARG A 59 -18.34 -16.69 0.63
CA ARG A 59 -19.26 -17.12 1.69
C ARG A 59 -20.72 -16.94 1.28
N ARG A 60 -21.06 -15.80 0.67
CA ARG A 60 -22.42 -15.55 0.15
C ARG A 60 -22.78 -16.55 -0.96
N ASP A 61 -21.85 -16.84 -1.86
CA ASP A 61 -22.05 -17.82 -2.93
C ASP A 61 -22.24 -19.24 -2.39
N GLN A 62 -21.47 -19.62 -1.37
CA GLN A 62 -21.64 -20.91 -0.70
C GLN A 62 -22.97 -20.99 0.03
N ALA A 63 -23.38 -19.94 0.74
CA ALA A 63 -24.69 -19.86 1.37
C ALA A 63 -25.82 -19.94 0.32
N LEU A 64 -25.64 -19.31 -0.84
CA LEU A 64 -26.60 -19.44 -1.94
C LEU A 64 -26.63 -20.85 -2.53
N ARG A 65 -25.50 -21.57 -2.58
CA ARG A 65 -25.42 -22.95 -3.08
C ARG A 65 -26.02 -23.96 -2.10
N SER A 66 -25.96 -23.69 -0.79
CA SER A 66 -26.59 -24.55 0.22
C SER A 66 -28.12 -24.38 0.32
N LEU A 67 -28.68 -23.32 -0.27
CA LEU A 67 -30.13 -23.15 -0.37
C LEU A 67 -30.76 -24.16 -1.33
N SER A 68 -31.97 -24.62 -0.96
CA SER A 68 -32.79 -25.41 -1.87
C SER A 68 -33.17 -24.60 -3.13
N PRO A 69 -33.43 -25.25 -4.29
CA PRO A 69 -33.76 -24.56 -5.52
C PRO A 69 -34.95 -23.60 -5.41
N ALA A 70 -35.95 -23.93 -4.59
CA ALA A 70 -37.10 -23.08 -4.32
C ALA A 70 -36.72 -21.83 -3.51
N ALA A 71 -35.94 -21.99 -2.44
CA ALA A 71 -35.45 -20.88 -1.62
C ALA A 71 -34.53 -19.93 -2.40
N ARG A 72 -33.75 -20.48 -3.34
CA ARG A 72 -32.87 -19.69 -4.22
C ARG A 72 -33.65 -18.80 -5.18
N ARG A 73 -34.73 -19.32 -5.78
CA ARG A 73 -35.63 -18.53 -6.65
C ARG A 73 -36.32 -17.41 -5.89
N GLU A 74 -36.80 -17.70 -4.68
CA GLU A 74 -37.45 -16.71 -3.82
C GLU A 74 -36.47 -15.60 -3.40
N TRP A 75 -35.22 -15.95 -3.08
CA TRP A 75 -34.18 -14.99 -2.78
C TRP A 75 -33.85 -14.10 -3.99
N LEU A 76 -33.69 -14.68 -5.19
CA LEU A 76 -33.45 -13.92 -6.43
C LEU A 76 -34.60 -12.99 -6.77
N ARG A 77 -35.84 -13.43 -6.56
CA ARG A 77 -37.04 -12.61 -6.77
C ARG A 77 -37.04 -11.37 -5.86
N ARG A 78 -36.84 -11.56 -4.56
CA ARG A 78 -36.73 -10.43 -3.60
C ARG A 78 -35.57 -9.48 -3.93
N TYR A 79 -34.45 -10.02 -4.39
CA TYR A 79 -33.31 -9.21 -4.80
C TYR A 79 -33.60 -8.37 -6.06
N ALA A 80 -34.34 -8.92 -7.03
CA ALA A 80 -34.76 -8.19 -8.23
C ALA A 80 -35.80 -7.09 -7.91
N GLU A 81 -36.80 -7.39 -7.07
CA GLU A 81 -37.82 -6.43 -6.63
C GLU A 81 -37.21 -5.28 -5.81
N GLY A 82 -36.20 -5.56 -4.97
CA GLY A 82 -35.48 -4.55 -4.20
C GLY A 82 -34.58 -3.64 -5.05
N ARG A 83 -34.05 -4.14 -6.18
CA ARG A 83 -33.23 -3.33 -7.11
C ARG A 83 -34.08 -2.35 -7.93
N GLN A 84 -35.33 -2.70 -8.26
CA GLN A 84 -36.22 -1.81 -9.03
C GLN A 84 -36.72 -0.59 -8.24
N ARG A 85 -36.53 -0.56 -6.91
CA ARG A 85 -36.95 0.55 -6.04
C ARG A 85 -35.84 1.59 -5.78
N ARG A 86 -34.65 1.40 -6.34
CA ARG A 86 -33.54 2.36 -6.29
C ARG A 86 -33.26 2.86 -7.70
#